data_AF-A0A0L0FDA9-F1
#
_entry.id   AF-A0A0L0FDA9-F1
#
_cell.length_a   1.000
_cell.length_b   1.000
_cell.length_c   1.000
_cell.angle_alpha   90.00
_cell.angle_beta   90.00
_cell.angle_gamma   90.00
#
_symmetry.space_group_name_H-M   'P 1'
#
loop_
_entity.id
_entity.type
_entity.pdbx_description
1 polymer ?
#
loop_
_entity_poly.entity_id
_entity_poly.type
_entity_poly.pdbx_seq_one_letter_code
_entity_poly.pdbx_strand_id
1 'polypeptide(L)'
;MAGEFRGKVGVNALWPRTAIATAAVQNLLGGDEITNMSRKPEIMGDAAYSILTRDMSICTGNFFVDDEVMYSEGVRDLDKYAVKPGTKLAPDFFVEPVDE
;
A
#
# COMPACT_ATOMS: atom_id res chain seq x y z
N MET A 1 6.34 -18.44 7.80
CA MET A 1 7.49 -18.39 6.87
C MET A 1 8.63 -17.50 7.36
N ALA A 2 8.44 -16.24 7.77
CA ALA A 2 9.57 -15.37 8.19
C ALA A 2 10.48 -15.99 9.28
N GLY A 3 9.91 -16.62 10.31
CA GLY A 3 10.69 -17.33 11.33
C GLY A 3 11.43 -18.57 10.82
N GLU A 4 10.82 -19.31 9.88
CA GLU A 4 11.36 -20.53 9.30
C GLU A 4 12.59 -20.26 8.41
N PHE A 5 12.57 -19.14 7.66
CA PHE A 5 13.62 -18.77 6.71
C PHE A 5 14.52 -17.63 7.20
N ARG A 6 14.59 -17.42 8.53
CA ARG A 6 15.36 -16.31 9.11
C ARG A 6 16.81 -16.35 8.65
N GLY A 7 17.30 -15.20 8.17
CA GLY A 7 18.67 -15.04 7.65
C GLY A 7 18.91 -15.66 6.26
N LYS A 8 17.86 -16.18 5.60
CA LYS A 8 17.94 -16.78 4.26
C LYS A 8 17.03 -16.11 3.24
N VAL A 9 15.81 -15.75 3.66
CA VAL A 9 14.80 -15.09 2.81
C VAL A 9 14.09 -14.01 3.62
N GLY A 10 13.99 -12.80 3.04
CA GLY A 10 13.15 -11.73 3.57
C GLY A 10 11.68 -12.03 3.28
N VAL A 11 10.86 -12.20 4.31
CA VAL A 11 9.43 -12.52 4.16
C VAL A 11 8.63 -11.45 4.88
N ASN A 12 7.83 -10.68 4.13
CA ASN A 12 7.02 -9.59 4.66
C ASN A 12 5.64 -9.60 3.99
N ALA A 13 4.68 -8.92 4.59
CA ALA A 13 3.41 -8.55 3.96
C ALA A 13 3.40 -7.05 3.64
N LEU A 14 2.69 -6.67 2.59
CA LEU A 14 2.40 -5.28 2.23
C LEU A 14 0.90 -5.19 1.94
N TRP A 15 0.25 -4.18 2.52
CA TRP A 15 -1.19 -3.94 2.40
C TRP A 15 -1.45 -2.47 2.10
N PRO A 16 -2.46 -2.12 1.29
CA PRO A 16 -2.79 -0.72 1.04
C PRO A 16 -3.64 -0.13 2.17
N ARG A 17 -3.44 1.15 2.49
CA ARG A 17 -4.33 1.88 3.42
C ARG A 17 -5.73 2.07 2.85
N THR A 18 -5.81 2.27 1.54
CA THR A 18 -7.02 2.68 0.82
C THR A 18 -7.30 1.75 -0.35
N ALA A 19 -8.52 1.72 -0.85
CA ALA A 19 -8.86 1.01 -2.08
C ALA A 19 -7.90 1.38 -3.23
N ILE A 20 -7.54 0.38 -4.04
CA ILE A 20 -6.64 0.53 -5.19
C ILE A 20 -7.42 0.36 -6.48
N ALA A 21 -7.35 1.36 -7.36
CA ALA A 21 -8.05 1.42 -8.64
C ALA A 21 -7.54 0.36 -9.62
N THR A 22 -8.06 -0.86 -9.47
CA THR A 22 -7.84 -1.99 -10.37
C THR A 22 -9.13 -2.34 -11.10
N ALA A 23 -9.02 -3.09 -12.19
CA ALA A 23 -10.21 -3.60 -12.90
C ALA A 23 -11.14 -4.42 -12.00
N ALA A 24 -10.60 -5.10 -10.97
CA ALA A 24 -11.41 -5.82 -10.00
C ALA A 24 -12.25 -4.87 -9.13
N VAL A 25 -11.65 -3.79 -8.64
CA VAL A 25 -12.37 -2.76 -7.87
C VAL A 25 -13.45 -2.11 -8.73
N GLN A 26 -13.12 -1.75 -9.97
CA GLN A 26 -14.08 -1.16 -10.90
C GLN A 26 -15.24 -2.13 -11.19
N ASN A 27 -14.97 -3.41 -11.44
CA ASN A 27 -16.00 -4.35 -11.87
C ASN A 27 -16.83 -4.95 -10.71
N LEU A 28 -16.28 -5.03 -9.49
CA LEU A 28 -16.87 -5.84 -8.41
C LEU A 28 -17.20 -5.07 -7.12
N LEU A 29 -16.55 -3.93 -6.85
CA LEU A 29 -16.60 -3.29 -5.53
C LEU A 29 -17.31 -1.94 -5.49
N GLY A 30 -17.70 -1.38 -6.63
CA GLY A 30 -18.49 -0.14 -6.67
C GLY A 30 -18.28 0.77 -7.88
N GLY A 31 -17.73 0.26 -8.98
CA GLY A 31 -17.65 1.01 -10.23
C GLY A 31 -16.77 2.25 -10.14
N ASP A 32 -17.16 3.27 -10.89
CA ASP A 32 -16.41 4.53 -10.99
C ASP A 32 -16.42 5.33 -9.68
N GLU A 33 -17.41 5.12 -8.79
CA GLU A 33 -17.47 5.81 -7.50
C GLU A 33 -16.29 5.42 -6.61
N ILE A 34 -16.14 4.11 -6.32
CA ILE A 34 -15.02 3.62 -5.51
C ILE A 34 -13.69 3.82 -6.24
N THR A 35 -13.67 3.70 -7.58
CA THR A 35 -12.45 3.96 -8.37
C THR A 35 -11.96 5.41 -8.20
N ASN A 36 -12.86 6.40 -8.22
CA ASN A 36 -12.49 7.80 -8.01
C ASN A 36 -12.04 8.11 -6.57
N MET A 37 -12.53 7.33 -5.59
CA MET A 37 -12.11 7.38 -4.19
C MET A 37 -10.89 6.49 -3.89
N SER A 38 -10.27 5.89 -4.91
CA SER A 38 -9.13 4.98 -4.74
C SER A 38 -7.80 5.70 -5.02
N ARG A 39 -6.71 5.09 -4.56
CA ARG A 39 -5.37 5.38 -5.06
C ARG A 39 -5.06 4.52 -6.28
N LYS A 40 -4.13 5.01 -7.10
CA LYS A 40 -3.62 4.31 -8.27
C LYS A 40 -2.62 3.22 -7.82
N PRO A 41 -2.49 2.10 -8.57
CA PRO A 41 -1.64 0.97 -8.20
C PRO A 41 -0.16 1.30 -7.95
N GLU A 42 0.33 2.41 -8.46
CA GLU A 42 1.73 2.85 -8.35
C GLU A 42 2.17 3.01 -6.88
N ILE A 43 1.28 3.36 -5.94
CA ILE A 43 1.68 3.47 -4.52
C ILE A 43 2.12 2.10 -3.96
N MET A 44 1.39 1.04 -4.31
CA MET A 44 1.75 -0.33 -3.92
C MET A 44 3.01 -0.79 -4.65
N GLY A 45 3.19 -0.39 -5.91
CA GLY A 45 4.40 -0.66 -6.68
C GLY A 45 5.64 -0.02 -6.06
N ASP A 46 5.57 1.27 -5.73
CA ASP A 46 6.67 2.02 -5.11
C ASP A 46 6.98 1.49 -3.70
N ALA A 47 5.94 1.18 -2.89
CA ALA A 47 6.12 0.57 -1.57
C ALA A 47 6.76 -0.82 -1.65
N ALA A 48 6.31 -1.66 -2.58
CA ALA A 48 6.93 -2.96 -2.83
C ALA A 48 8.39 -2.79 -3.25
N TYR A 49 8.70 -1.84 -4.14
CA TYR A 49 10.07 -1.56 -4.58
C TYR A 49 10.97 -1.16 -3.40
N SER A 50 10.51 -0.25 -2.53
CA SER A 50 11.24 0.10 -1.30
C SER A 50 11.52 -1.13 -0.43
N ILE A 51 10.52 -1.99 -0.19
CA ILE A 51 10.70 -3.18 0.65
C ILE A 51 11.67 -4.18 0.00
N LEU A 52 11.52 -4.43 -1.30
CA LEU A 52 12.31 -5.42 -2.04
C LEU A 52 13.79 -5.01 -2.22
N THR A 53 14.10 -3.72 -2.09
CA THR A 53 15.47 -3.21 -2.19
C THR A 53 16.19 -3.09 -0.84
N ARG A 54 15.48 -3.31 0.28
CA ARG A 54 16.08 -3.38 1.62
C ARG A 54 16.86 -4.68 1.81
N ASP A 55 17.87 -4.63 2.68
CA ASP A 55 18.62 -5.81 3.07
C ASP A 55 17.69 -6.84 3.74
N MET A 56 17.57 -8.02 3.14
CA MET A 56 16.70 -9.10 3.61
C MET A 56 17.08 -9.63 4.99
N SER A 57 18.32 -9.42 5.45
CA SER A 57 18.81 -9.89 6.75
C SER A 57 18.19 -9.14 7.92
N ILE A 58 17.75 -7.90 7.65
CA ILE A 58 17.11 -7.01 8.61
C ILE A 58 15.62 -6.80 8.28
N CYS A 59 15.23 -6.86 7.00
CA CYS A 59 13.86 -6.61 6.55
C CYS A 59 13.08 -7.92 6.35
N THR A 60 12.64 -8.53 7.45
CA THR A 60 11.83 -9.76 7.45
C THR A 60 10.87 -9.79 8.65
N GLY A 61 9.70 -10.41 8.49
CA GLY A 61 8.68 -10.55 9.52
C GLY A 61 7.78 -9.33 9.73
N ASN A 62 7.75 -8.39 8.79
CA ASN A 62 6.96 -7.16 8.90
C ASN A 62 5.60 -7.27 8.20
N PHE A 63 4.64 -6.47 8.67
CA PHE A 63 3.36 -6.21 8.03
C PHE A 63 3.32 -4.71 7.71
N PHE A 64 3.64 -4.37 6.46
CA PHE A 64 3.73 -2.99 6.02
C PHE A 64 2.41 -2.46 5.50
N VAL A 65 2.18 -1.16 5.72
CA VAL A 65 1.17 -0.38 5.01
C VAL A 65 1.84 0.56 4.01
N ASP A 66 1.29 0.66 2.81
CA ASP A 66 1.89 1.40 1.68
C ASP A 66 2.23 2.86 2.01
N ASP A 67 1.34 3.59 2.66
CA ASP A 67 1.56 4.98 3.07
C ASP A 67 2.68 5.15 4.10
N GLU A 68 2.74 4.29 5.11
CA GLU A 68 3.80 4.26 6.11
C GLU A 68 5.16 3.95 5.48
N VAL A 69 5.21 3.04 4.50
CA VAL A 69 6.44 2.76 3.75
C VAL A 69 6.87 4.00 2.97
N MET A 70 5.97 4.63 2.22
CA MET A 70 6.25 5.87 1.50
C MET A 70 6.71 7.00 2.43
N TYR A 71 6.10 7.12 3.60
CA TYR A 71 6.52 8.07 4.62
C TYR A 71 7.92 7.74 5.15
N SER A 72 8.25 6.46 5.36
CA SER A 72 9.61 6.07 5.78
C SER A 72 10.68 6.41 4.73
N GLU A 73 10.32 6.45 3.45
CA GLU A 73 11.19 6.85 2.32
C GLU A 73 11.21 8.38 2.09
N GLY A 74 10.57 9.18 2.94
CA GLY A 74 10.54 10.64 2.84
C GLY A 74 9.47 11.20 1.89
N VAL A 75 8.64 10.36 1.27
CA VAL A 75 7.50 10.80 0.45
C VAL A 75 6.38 11.24 1.39
N ARG A 76 6.06 12.54 1.41
CA ARG A 76 4.99 13.12 2.26
C ARG A 76 3.73 13.44 1.49
N ASP A 77 3.89 13.89 0.25
CA ASP A 77 2.78 14.13 -0.67
C ASP A 77 2.36 12.81 -1.34
N LEU A 78 1.26 12.25 -0.86
CA LEU A 78 0.64 11.06 -1.42
C LEU A 78 -0.55 11.37 -2.34
N ASP A 79 -0.93 12.64 -2.51
CA ASP A 79 -2.04 13.03 -3.40
C ASP A 79 -1.73 12.70 -4.86
N LYS A 80 -0.44 12.67 -5.22
CA LYS A 80 0.01 12.17 -6.52
C LYS A 80 -0.44 10.75 -6.82
N TYR A 81 -0.78 9.94 -5.82
CA TYR A 81 -1.32 8.60 -5.99
C TYR A 81 -2.84 8.55 -6.02
N ALA A 82 -3.57 9.61 -5.65
CA ALA A 82 -5.03 9.61 -5.77
C ALA A 82 -5.45 9.53 -7.25
N VAL A 83 -6.50 8.78 -7.55
CA VAL A 83 -7.13 8.82 -8.89
C VAL A 83 -7.74 10.20 -9.13
N LYS A 84 -8.43 10.74 -8.13
CA LYS A 84 -9.01 12.09 -8.14
C LYS A 84 -8.57 12.86 -6.89
N PRO A 85 -7.50 13.69 -7.00
CA PRO A 85 -7.02 14.51 -5.88
C PRO A 85 -8.13 15.37 -5.25
N GLY A 86 -8.07 15.55 -3.93
CA GLY A 86 -9.08 16.29 -3.15
C GLY A 86 -10.39 15.53 -2.88
N THR A 87 -10.46 14.24 -3.22
CA THR A 87 -11.59 13.37 -2.87
C THR A 87 -11.26 12.55 -1.64
N LYS A 88 -12.23 12.38 -0.72
CA LYS A 88 -12.07 11.48 0.42
C LYS A 88 -11.80 10.06 -0.07
N LEU A 89 -10.68 9.48 0.34
CA LEU A 89 -10.31 8.13 -0.07
C LEU A 89 -11.15 7.06 0.65
N ALA A 90 -11.46 5.98 -0.06
CA ALA A 90 -12.13 4.82 0.53
C ALA A 90 -11.09 3.99 1.32
N PRO A 91 -11.28 3.76 2.63
CA PRO A 91 -10.37 2.93 3.41
C PRO A 91 -10.41 1.49 2.91
N ASP A 92 -9.27 0.81 2.94
CA ASP A 92 -9.23 -0.62 2.66
C ASP A 92 -9.63 -1.44 3.90
N PHE A 93 -9.88 -2.73 3.69
CA PHE A 93 -10.20 -3.66 4.76
C PHE A 93 -9.00 -3.89 5.69
N PHE A 94 -9.30 -4.18 6.95
CA PHE A 94 -8.34 -4.64 7.99
C PHE A 94 -7.31 -3.61 8.46
N VAL A 95 -7.40 -2.36 8.00
CA VAL A 95 -6.51 -1.27 8.41
C VAL A 95 -7.34 -0.10 8.91
N GLU A 96 -6.94 0.53 10.01
CA GLU A 96 -7.60 1.72 10.52
C GLU A 96 -7.41 2.90 9.53
N PRO A 97 -8.49 3.65 9.22
CA PRO A 97 -8.37 4.88 8.47
C PRO A 97 -7.48 5.87 9.23
N VAL A 98 -6.66 6.63 8.51
CA VAL A 98 -5.97 7.77 9.10
C VAL A 98 -6.93 8.95 8.98
N ASP A 99 -7.36 9.51 10.11
CA ASP A 99 -8.11 10.76 10.11
C ASP A 99 -7.20 11.91 9.64
N GLU A 100 -7.74 12.79 8.78
CA GLU A 100 -7.06 14.00 8.30
C GLU A 100 -6.85 15.05 9.40
#